data_AF-A0AAD5PB78-F1
#
_entry.id   AF-A0AAD5PB78-F1
#
_cell.length_a   1.000
_cell.length_b   1.000
_cell.length_c   1.000
_cell.angle_alpha   90.00
_cell.angle_beta   90.00
_cell.angle_gamma   90.00
#
_symmetry.space_group_name_H-M   'P 1'
#
loop_
_entity.id
_entity.type
_entity.pdbx_description
1 polymer ?
#
loop_
_entity_poly.entity_id
_entity_poly.type
_entity_poly.pdbx_seq_one_letter_code
_entity_poly.pdbx_strand_id
1 'polypeptide(L)'
;MAATTRLTTYRHLLREVNRQFTKTNDIFEKELKVMYRENKGVTDPTKIEALNRNAENVLTYLTSARQHKELRDRYAALVLEQKKRIEMSAKRVGLGMPKEYDPNDAATDRVMNAFHKE
;
A
#
# COMPACT_ATOMS: atom_id res chain seq x y z
N MET A 1 27.37 -5.86 -13.94
CA MET A 1 26.20 -6.37 -13.21
C MET A 1 26.11 -5.82 -11.78
N ALA A 2 27.12 -5.97 -10.91
CA ALA A 2 27.02 -5.50 -9.51
C ALA A 2 26.92 -3.96 -9.34
N ALA A 3 27.56 -3.18 -10.21
CA ALA A 3 27.50 -1.71 -10.14
C ALA A 3 26.11 -1.14 -10.49
N THR A 4 25.39 -1.77 -11.43
CA THR A 4 24.04 -1.36 -11.82
C THR A 4 23.04 -1.62 -10.70
N THR A 5 23.13 -2.78 -10.03
CA THR A 5 22.27 -3.15 -8.89
C THR A 5 22.43 -2.16 -7.72
N ARG A 6 23.66 -1.71 -7.44
CA ARG A 6 23.93 -0.72 -6.38
C ARG A 6 23.21 0.61 -6.61
N LEU A 7 23.28 1.13 -7.83
CA LEU A 7 22.64 2.39 -8.19
C LEU A 7 21.11 2.28 -8.22
N THR A 8 20.58 1.12 -8.63
CA THR A 8 19.13 0.89 -8.61
C THR A 8 18.59 0.82 -7.19
N THR A 9 19.25 0.10 -6.29
CA THR A 9 18.83 -0.01 -4.88
C THR A 9 18.89 1.35 -4.18
N TYR A 10 19.96 2.12 -4.40
CA TYR A 10 20.08 3.48 -3.90
C TYR A 10 18.93 4.40 -4.35
N ARG A 11 18.60 4.39 -5.65
CA ARG A 11 17.48 5.18 -6.19
C ARG A 11 16.14 4.76 -5.61
N HIS A 12 15.93 3.46 -5.38
CA HIS A 12 14.71 2.96 -4.76
C HIS A 12 14.60 3.41 -3.30
N LEU A 13 15.69 3.33 -2.53
CA LEU A 13 15.74 3.83 -1.16
C LEU A 13 15.38 5.31 -1.09
N LEU A 14 16.02 6.16 -1.92
CA LEU A 14 15.70 7.59 -1.97
C LEU A 14 14.22 7.86 -2.29
N ARG A 15 13.63 7.08 -3.20
CA ARG A 15 12.21 7.21 -3.55
C ARG A 15 11.31 6.77 -2.41
N GLU A 16 11.60 5.66 -1.73
CA GLU A 16 10.80 5.20 -0.59
C GLU A 16 10.92 6.14 0.61
N VAL A 17 12.12 6.66 0.90
CA VAL A 17 12.32 7.69 1.92
C VAL A 17 11.48 8.93 1.61
N ASN A 18 11.54 9.44 0.38
CA ASN A 18 10.72 10.59 -0.03
C ASN A 18 9.21 10.34 0.01
N ARG A 19 8.77 9.09 -0.18
CA ARG A 19 7.35 8.70 -0.06
C ARG A 19 6.86 8.66 1.38
N GLN A 20 7.70 8.22 2.32
CA GLN A 20 7.32 8.00 3.71
C GLN A 20 7.56 9.22 4.59
N PHE A 21 8.70 9.88 4.40
CA PHE A 21 9.13 11.04 5.15
C PHE A 21 8.85 12.25 4.27
N THR A 22 7.72 12.91 4.53
CA THR A 22 7.27 14.12 3.81
C THR A 22 8.32 15.23 3.90
N LYS A 23 8.21 16.27 3.06
CA LYS A 23 9.16 17.41 2.86
C LYS A 23 9.76 18.05 4.13
N THR A 24 9.20 17.80 5.31
CA THR A 24 9.69 18.26 6.61
C THR A 24 10.90 17.48 7.17
N ASN A 25 11.12 16.22 6.77
CA ASN A 25 12.20 15.37 7.34
C ASN A 25 13.27 14.99 6.31
N ASP A 26 14.05 15.97 5.86
CA ASP A 26 15.20 15.82 4.95
C ASP A 26 16.45 15.16 5.60
N ILE A 27 16.39 14.87 6.91
CA ILE A 27 17.50 14.27 7.65
C ILE A 27 17.86 12.90 7.08
N PHE A 28 16.86 12.05 6.86
CA PHE A 28 17.07 10.69 6.34
C PHE A 28 17.66 10.68 4.92
N GLU A 29 17.22 11.59 4.05
CA GLU A 29 17.75 11.69 2.70
C GLU A 29 19.23 12.12 2.71
N LYS A 30 19.56 13.12 3.54
CA LYS A 30 20.93 13.60 3.74
C LYS A 30 21.83 12.51 4.30
N GLU A 31 21.39 11.80 5.33
CA GLU A 31 22.16 10.74 5.96
C GLU A 31 22.42 9.57 5.00
N LEU A 32 21.42 9.18 4.21
CA LEU A 32 21.59 8.16 3.17
C LEU A 32 22.62 8.58 2.12
N LYS A 33 22.58 9.84 1.68
CA LYS A 33 23.59 10.39 0.74
C LYS A 33 24.99 10.37 1.33
N VAL A 34 25.14 10.70 2.62
CA VAL A 34 26.43 10.66 3.33
C VAL A 34 26.96 9.24 3.40
N MET A 35 26.16 8.27 3.87
CA MET A 35 26.57 6.87 3.95
C MET A 35 27.04 6.29 2.61
N TYR A 36 26.32 6.58 1.52
CA TYR A 36 26.71 6.10 0.18
C TYR A 36 27.97 6.79 -0.35
N ARG A 37 28.25 8.03 0.06
CA ARG A 37 29.48 8.75 -0.30
C ARG A 37 30.68 8.22 0.47
N GLU A 38 30.53 7.99 1.77
CA GLU A 38 31.59 7.46 2.64
C GLU A 38 32.02 6.05 2.20
N ASN A 39 31.07 5.21 1.79
CA ASN A 39 31.35 3.85 1.34
C ASN A 39 31.74 3.75 -0.15
N LYS A 40 31.91 4.88 -0.87
CA LYS A 40 32.28 4.88 -2.30
C LYS A 40 33.68 4.29 -2.56
N GLY A 41 34.59 4.46 -1.60
CA GLY A 41 35.98 4.02 -1.70
C GLY A 41 36.23 2.57 -1.28
N VAL A 42 35.19 1.84 -0.85
CA VAL A 42 35.34 0.44 -0.43
C VAL A 42 35.62 -0.43 -1.65
N THR A 43 36.76 -1.12 -1.64
CA THR A 43 37.22 -2.02 -2.71
C THR A 43 37.08 -3.50 -2.37
N ASP A 44 36.94 -3.84 -1.08
CA ASP A 44 36.76 -5.21 -0.61
C ASP A 44 35.41 -5.79 -1.07
N PRO A 45 35.39 -6.86 -1.87
CA PRO A 45 34.17 -7.45 -2.41
C PRO A 45 33.22 -7.97 -1.32
N THR A 46 33.74 -8.52 -0.23
CA THR A 46 32.91 -9.07 0.86
C THR A 46 32.16 -7.97 1.59
N LYS A 47 32.84 -6.85 1.85
CA LYS A 47 32.27 -5.67 2.48
C LYS A 47 31.26 -4.98 1.56
N ILE A 48 31.52 -4.92 0.24
CA ILE A 48 30.57 -4.39 -0.74
C ILE A 48 29.28 -5.21 -0.75
N GLU A 49 29.38 -6.54 -0.72
CA GLU A 49 28.20 -7.41 -0.71
C GLU A 49 27.38 -7.25 0.57
N ALA A 50 28.05 -7.20 1.73
CA ALA A 50 27.39 -6.93 3.01
C ALA A 50 26.65 -5.58 3.02
N LEU A 51 27.27 -4.51 2.49
CA LEU A 51 26.64 -3.19 2.38
C LEU A 51 25.43 -3.21 1.44
N ASN A 52 25.51 -3.91 0.32
CA ASN A 52 24.40 -4.02 -0.63
C ASN A 52 23.23 -4.79 -0.01
N ARG A 53 23.51 -5.90 0.67
CA ARG A 53 22.50 -6.70 1.36
C ARG A 53 21.82 -5.88 2.47
N ASN A 54 22.59 -5.09 3.22
CA ASN A 54 22.02 -4.18 4.21
C ASN A 54 21.10 -3.13 3.57
N ALA A 55 21.50 -2.54 2.44
CA ALA A 55 20.65 -1.60 1.71
C ALA A 55 19.33 -2.25 1.22
N GLU A 56 19.38 -3.49 0.75
CA GLU A 56 18.19 -4.25 0.33
C GLU A 56 17.27 -4.60 1.52
N ASN A 57 17.85 -4.97 2.66
CA ASN A 57 17.09 -5.23 3.89
C ASN A 57 16.36 -3.97 4.36
N VAL A 58 17.05 -2.82 4.36
CA VAL A 58 16.44 -1.53 4.72
C VAL A 58 15.33 -1.16 3.74
N LEU A 59 15.55 -1.34 2.43
CA LEU A 59 14.54 -1.09 1.41
C LEU A 59 13.28 -1.96 1.62
N THR A 60 13.48 -3.23 1.93
CA THR A 60 12.41 -4.19 2.22
C THR A 60 11.64 -3.79 3.46
N TYR A 61 12.35 -3.42 4.54
CA TYR A 61 11.74 -2.93 5.76
C TYR A 61 10.90 -1.67 5.52
N LEU A 62 11.45 -0.66 4.85
CA LEU A 62 10.71 0.57 4.54
C LEU A 62 9.47 0.26 3.70
N THR A 63 9.61 -0.53 2.63
CA THR A 63 8.48 -0.87 1.76
C THR A 63 7.36 -1.58 2.52
N SER A 64 7.73 -2.56 3.35
CA SER A 64 6.77 -3.31 4.18
C SER A 64 6.12 -2.45 5.26
N ALA A 65 6.86 -1.52 5.88
CA ALA A 65 6.31 -0.56 6.84
C ALA A 65 5.24 0.35 6.22
N ARG A 66 5.50 0.87 5.00
CA ARG A 66 4.51 1.66 4.25
C ARG A 66 3.27 0.83 3.91
N GLN A 67 3.46 -0.36 3.35
CA GLN A 67 2.35 -1.25 3.00
C GLN A 67 1.52 -1.64 4.22
N HIS A 68 2.17 -1.93 5.35
CA HIS A 68 1.51 -2.24 6.61
C HIS A 68 0.67 -1.05 7.09
N LYS A 69 1.20 0.18 7.00
CA LYS A 69 0.43 1.40 7.32
C LYS A 69 -0.78 1.55 6.40
N GLU A 70 -0.62 1.41 5.09
CA GLU A 70 -1.71 1.49 4.11
C GLU A 70 -2.80 0.44 4.35
N LEU A 71 -2.41 -0.79 4.67
CA LEU A 71 -3.32 -1.87 5.03
C LEU A 71 -4.04 -1.55 6.34
N ARG A 72 -3.30 -1.10 7.36
CA ARG A 72 -3.89 -0.69 8.64
C ARG A 72 -4.91 0.41 8.43
N ASP A 73 -4.59 1.46 7.68
CA ASP A 73 -5.51 2.58 7.43
C ASP A 73 -6.78 2.12 6.68
N ARG A 74 -6.61 1.21 5.69
CA ARG A 74 -7.73 0.63 4.94
C ARG A 74 -8.64 -0.27 5.80
N TYR A 75 -8.05 -1.09 6.65
CA TYR A 75 -8.77 -2.14 7.38
C TYR A 75 -9.12 -1.77 8.82
N ALA A 76 -8.48 -0.79 9.44
CA ALA A 76 -8.82 -0.35 10.80
C ALA A 76 -10.24 0.22 10.89
N ALA A 77 -10.68 0.97 9.87
CA ALA A 77 -12.07 1.45 9.80
C ALA A 77 -13.10 0.32 9.57
N LEU A 78 -12.69 -0.78 8.92
CA LEU A 78 -13.56 -1.93 8.65
C LEU A 78 -13.82 -2.82 9.86
N VAL A 79 -13.00 -2.70 10.92
CA VAL A 79 -13.23 -3.41 12.19
C VAL A 79 -14.42 -2.80 12.95
N LEU A 80 -14.70 -1.50 12.77
CA LEU A 80 -15.81 -0.81 13.43
C LEU A 80 -17.14 -0.91 12.68
N GLU A 81 -17.13 -1.17 11.37
CA GLU A 81 -18.34 -1.12 10.53
C GLU A 81 -18.58 -2.43 9.77
N GLN A 82 -19.28 -3.37 10.42
CA GLN A 82 -19.54 -4.73 9.93
C GLN A 82 -20.22 -4.76 8.54
N LYS A 83 -21.05 -3.76 8.22
CA LYS A 83 -21.73 -3.59 6.93
C LYS A 83 -20.75 -3.40 5.77
N LYS A 84 -19.70 -2.59 5.99
CA LYS A 84 -18.69 -2.26 4.98
C LYS A 84 -17.76 -3.44 4.67
N ARG A 85 -17.55 -4.33 5.65
CA ARG A 85 -16.82 -5.60 5.45
C ARG A 85 -17.57 -6.57 4.54
N ILE A 86 -18.89 -6.65 4.69
CA ILE A 86 -19.77 -7.48 3.84
C ILE A 86 -19.76 -6.92 2.42
N GLU A 87 -19.87 -5.60 2.26
CA GLU A 87 -19.86 -4.93 0.95
C GLU A 87 -18.57 -5.18 0.18
N MET A 88 -17.39 -5.04 0.81
CA MET A 88 -16.13 -5.30 0.11
C MET A 88 -15.95 -6.77 -0.27
N SER A 89 -16.44 -7.68 0.56
CA SER A 89 -16.38 -9.12 0.27
C SER A 89 -17.28 -9.48 -0.92
N ALA A 90 -18.49 -8.91 -0.98
CA ALA A 90 -19.40 -9.07 -2.11
C ALA A 90 -18.77 -8.54 -3.41
N LYS A 91 -18.18 -7.32 -3.38
CA LYS A 91 -17.53 -6.73 -4.57
C LYS A 91 -16.35 -7.56 -5.10
N ARG A 92 -15.59 -8.26 -4.23
CA ARG A 92 -14.49 -9.13 -4.65
C ARG A 92 -14.92 -10.29 -5.55
N VAL A 93 -16.15 -10.77 -5.36
CA VAL A 93 -16.75 -11.85 -6.16
C VAL A 93 -17.72 -11.31 -7.23
N GLY A 94 -17.71 -10.00 -7.48
CA GLY A 94 -18.61 -9.37 -8.45
C GLY A 94 -20.07 -9.28 -8.01
N LEU A 95 -20.36 -9.45 -6.71
CA LEU A 95 -21.71 -9.38 -6.15
C LEU A 95 -21.97 -8.00 -5.51
N GLY A 96 -23.23 -7.56 -5.59
CA GLY A 96 -23.72 -6.38 -4.89
C GLY A 96 -24.24 -6.70 -3.49
N MET A 97 -24.43 -5.67 -2.66
CA MET A 97 -25.14 -5.84 -1.39
C MET A 97 -26.62 -6.20 -1.65
N PRO A 98 -27.23 -7.08 -0.84
CA PRO A 98 -28.67 -7.34 -0.91
C PRO A 98 -29.45 -6.03 -0.70
N LYS A 99 -30.56 -5.86 -1.42
CA LYS A 99 -31.50 -4.78 -1.12
C LYS A 99 -32.05 -5.01 0.29
N GLU A 100 -31.93 -4.00 1.15
CA GLU A 100 -32.57 -4.02 2.46
C GLU A 100 -34.09 -4.02 2.25
N TYR A 101 -34.79 -4.88 2.98
CA TYR A 101 -36.24 -4.95 2.92
C TYR A 101 -36.81 -3.64 3.50
N ASP A 102 -37.40 -2.81 2.64
CA ASP A 102 -38.21 -1.67 3.05
C ASP A 102 -39.70 -2.08 2.99
N PRO A 103 -40.41 -2.11 4.14
CA PRO A 103 -41.82 -2.48 4.17
C PRO A 103 -42.73 -1.55 3.34
N ASN A 104 -42.25 -0.35 2.95
CA ASN A 104 -42.99 0.59 2.11
C ASN A 104 -42.74 0.38 0.60
N ASP A 105 -41.68 -0.34 0.21
CA ASP A 105 -41.29 -0.54 -1.20
C ASP A 105 -42.05 -1.72 -1.84
N ALA A 106 -42.55 -2.66 -1.02
CA ALA A 106 -43.36 -3.79 -1.48
C ALA A 106 -44.77 -3.39 -1.97
N ALA A 107 -45.22 -2.16 -1.69
CA ALA A 107 -46.55 -1.69 -2.06
C ALA A 107 -46.62 -1.13 -3.49
N THR A 108 -45.51 -0.68 -4.07
CA THR A 108 -45.48 -0.02 -5.39
C THR A 108 -45.26 -1.00 -6.55
N ASP A 109 -44.40 -2.01 -6.36
CA ASP A 109 -44.02 -2.96 -7.43
C ASP A 109 -45.13 -3.96 -7.83
N ARG A 110 -46.06 -4.25 -6.90
CA ARG A 110 -47.21 -5.13 -7.20
C ARG A 110 -48.34 -4.41 -7.92
N VAL A 111 -48.49 -3.10 -7.68
CA VAL A 111 -49.56 -2.30 -8.26
C VAL A 111 -49.27 -2.01 -9.73
N MET A 112 -48.03 -1.66 -10.08
CA MET A 112 -47.68 -1.31 -11.47
C MET A 112 -47.67 -2.50 -12.45
N ASN A 113 -47.35 -3.71 -11.98
CA ASN A 113 -47.36 -4.92 -12.82
C ASN A 113 -48.77 -5.49 -13.08
N ALA A 114 -49.79 -5.04 -12.34
CA ALA A 114 -51.17 -5.49 -12.52
C ALA A 114 -51.93 -4.70 -13.59
N PHE A 115 -51.48 -3.49 -13.96
CA PHE A 115 -52.19 -2.59 -14.88
C PHE A 115 -51.64 -2.56 -16.32
N HIS A 116 -50.60 -3.34 -16.64
CA HIS A 116 -49.99 -3.37 -17.98
C HIS A 116 -50.15 -4.72 -18.72
N LYS A 117 -51.21 -5.47 -18.40
CA LYS A 117 -51.65 -6.62 -19.20
C LYS A 117 -52.87 -6.23 -20.03
N GLU A 118 -52.63 -5.61 -21.18
CA GLU A 118 -53.55 -5.59 -22.33
C GLU A 118 -52.85 -6.22 -23.52
#